data_AF-A0AA85FQC3-F1
#
_entry.id   AF-A0AA85FQC3-F1
#
_cell.length_a   1.000
_cell.length_b   1.000
_cell.length_c   1.000
_cell.angle_alpha   90.00
_cell.angle_beta   90.00
_cell.angle_gamma   90.00
#
_symmetry.space_group_name_H-M   'P 1'
#
loop_
_entity.id
_entity.type
_entity.pdbx_description
1 polymer ?
#
loop_
_entity_poly.entity_id
_entity_poly.type
_entity_poly.pdbx_seq_one_letter_code
_entity_poly.pdbx_strand_id
1 'polypeptide(L)'
;MKRLKRWDLDAAVARVRQIPQPYQATLKGPTSVRKIFRKQEDAINFAKQFGQEMMVFSYESLSLGNEGQRSFLASGIQSFFYTYKQMAPSSRCHYEVIMVDRPAKLYLDIEFCKLSNQDKDGEVAVNTFLKALCASIQFFYDVTIEPSEILILDASTSKKFSQHVIINSKNLLFQSNLEQGQLIRILCKSLSQYSLLHTDFLYTNECSHCSNQINHLIQDIFPEIQLTSNDAKNCFALPKLKQSTSSSSELWTSVCDLGVYTRNRNFRLAGSCKLSGSGLLLPKYAINNNKIFSCIWSDWRSWARTLVTYVDEQCSNFIHRPVENCCCNKTDNTLLTYSPTNNYITNSSDNVQHQVVSENDTNVFLQSLPLNLVSFIKKIIQEWFNRGLSHEETSNLLYNFGNQIKIVSFNKGKLAVKVEKLRFCERVNRSHKSNHIM
;
A
#
# COMPACT_ATOMS: atom_id res chain seq x y z
N MET A 1 -33.62 19.04 33.52
CA MET A 1 -32.37 18.81 32.75
C MET A 1 -32.49 19.50 31.40
N LYS A 2 -31.75 20.60 31.17
CA LYS A 2 -31.80 21.36 29.91
C LYS A 2 -31.02 20.62 28.82
N ARG A 3 -31.67 20.36 27.68
CA ARG A 3 -31.05 19.90 26.42
C ARG A 3 -29.93 20.88 26.02
N LEU A 4 -28.67 20.46 26.15
CA LEU A 4 -27.53 21.15 25.52
C LEU A 4 -27.74 21.12 23.99
N LYS A 5 -27.79 22.29 23.36
CA LYS A 5 -27.97 22.41 21.91
C LYS A 5 -26.68 21.97 21.23
N ARG A 6 -26.79 21.33 20.06
CA ARG A 6 -25.67 20.82 19.25
C ARG A 6 -24.55 21.86 19.03
N TRP A 7 -24.90 23.15 18.97
CA TRP A 7 -23.95 24.27 18.90
C TRP A 7 -23.09 24.46 20.16
N ASP A 8 -23.59 24.13 21.36
CA ASP A 8 -22.79 24.18 22.59
C ASP A 8 -21.75 23.06 22.61
N LEU A 9 -22.07 21.90 22.02
CA LEU A 9 -21.12 20.81 21.81
C LEU A 9 -20.07 21.17 20.76
N ASP A 10 -20.46 21.73 19.62
CA ASP A 10 -19.53 22.16 18.57
C ASP A 10 -18.62 23.31 19.06
N ALA A 11 -19.15 24.24 19.86
CA ALA A 11 -18.38 25.30 20.51
C ALA A 11 -17.49 24.77 21.66
N ALA A 12 -17.90 23.71 22.37
CA ALA A 12 -17.05 23.03 23.35
C ALA A 12 -15.93 22.23 22.67
N VAL A 13 -16.22 21.55 21.56
CA VAL A 13 -15.24 20.83 20.71
C VAL A 13 -14.26 21.81 20.05
N ALA A 14 -14.73 22.97 19.61
CA ALA A 14 -13.88 24.06 19.11
C ALA A 14 -12.98 24.64 20.20
N ARG A 15 -13.48 24.77 21.44
CA ARG A 15 -12.70 25.23 22.61
C ARG A 15 -11.63 24.21 23.06
N VAL A 16 -11.78 22.94 22.74
CA VAL A 16 -10.79 21.88 23.03
C VAL A 16 -9.72 21.77 21.94
N ARG A 17 -9.97 22.26 20.72
CA ARG A 17 -8.95 22.34 19.66
C ARG A 17 -8.07 23.57 19.91
N GLN A 18 -7.04 23.40 20.74
CA GLN A 18 -5.96 24.38 20.79
C GLN A 18 -5.42 24.58 19.38
N ILE A 19 -5.54 25.81 18.85
CA ILE A 19 -4.89 26.20 17.62
C ILE A 19 -3.38 26.14 17.91
N PRO A 20 -2.60 25.31 17.21
CA PRO A 20 -1.17 25.21 17.48
C PRO A 20 -0.51 26.58 17.33
N GLN A 21 0.40 26.90 18.24
CA GLN A 21 1.22 28.09 18.10
C GLN A 21 2.00 28.01 16.78
N PRO A 22 2.16 29.14 16.05
CA PRO A 22 2.90 29.15 14.81
C PRO A 22 4.39 28.92 15.08
N TYR A 23 5.04 28.20 14.17
CA TYR A 23 6.49 28.01 14.22
C TYR A 23 7.20 29.34 13.92
N GLN A 24 8.04 29.79 14.84
CA GLN A 24 8.88 30.99 14.65
C GLN A 24 10.20 30.60 14.02
N ALA A 25 10.36 30.84 12.71
CA ALA A 25 11.63 30.63 12.03
C ALA A 25 12.64 31.73 12.39
N THR A 26 13.92 31.36 12.38
CA THR A 26 15.05 32.30 12.51
C THR A 26 15.80 32.37 11.19
N LEU A 27 16.59 33.43 10.98
CA LEU A 27 17.32 33.66 9.73
C LEU A 27 18.32 32.53 9.37
N LYS A 28 18.83 31.82 10.38
CA LYS A 28 19.71 30.64 10.26
C LYS A 28 18.99 29.32 10.56
N GLY A 29 17.69 29.39 10.82
CA GLY A 29 16.85 28.26 11.20
C GLY A 29 16.20 27.60 9.99
N PRO A 30 15.52 26.48 10.20
CA PRO A 30 14.84 25.77 9.13
C PRO A 30 13.65 26.56 8.59
N THR A 31 13.26 26.22 7.37
CA THR A 31 12.18 26.91 6.67
C THR A 31 10.84 26.85 7.42
N SER A 32 10.17 28.00 7.55
CA SER A 32 8.78 28.08 7.99
C SER A 32 7.78 27.83 6.86
N VAL A 33 8.25 27.58 5.63
CA VAL A 33 7.39 27.40 4.47
C VAL A 33 6.40 26.27 4.73
N ARG A 34 5.12 26.64 4.64
CA ARG A 34 3.99 25.76 4.90
C ARG A 34 2.85 26.18 3.98
N LYS A 35 2.42 25.30 3.07
CA LYS A 35 1.34 25.61 2.12
C LYS A 35 0.39 24.43 1.94
N ILE A 36 -0.91 24.71 1.98
CA ILE A 36 -1.98 23.72 1.85
C ILE A 36 -2.51 23.74 0.41
N PHE A 37 -2.79 22.56 -0.13
CA PHE A 37 -3.30 22.31 -1.48
C PHE A 37 -4.46 21.33 -1.43
N ARG A 38 -5.35 21.43 -2.43
CA ARG A 38 -6.46 20.48 -2.62
C ARG A 38 -6.08 19.29 -3.50
N LYS A 39 -5.11 19.47 -4.41
CA LYS A 39 -4.56 18.41 -5.26
C LYS A 39 -3.18 17.98 -4.75
N GLN A 40 -2.95 16.68 -4.77
CA GLN A 40 -1.69 16.08 -4.37
C GLN A 40 -0.54 16.52 -5.29
N GLU A 41 -0.80 16.56 -6.59
CA GLU A 41 0.17 16.94 -7.61
C GLU A 41 0.67 18.37 -7.41
N ASP A 42 -0.22 19.32 -7.10
CA ASP A 42 0.16 20.72 -6.82
C ASP A 42 1.09 20.83 -5.61
N ALA A 43 0.82 20.06 -4.55
CA ALA A 43 1.67 20.03 -3.35
C ALA A 43 3.05 19.43 -3.65
N ILE A 44 3.10 18.38 -4.46
CA ILE A 44 4.33 17.73 -4.90
C ILE A 44 5.15 18.70 -5.75
N ASN A 45 4.55 19.31 -6.77
CA ASN A 45 5.24 20.26 -7.65
C ASN A 45 5.76 21.48 -6.90
N PHE A 46 5.01 21.96 -5.91
CA PHE A 46 5.50 23.01 -5.02
C PHE A 46 6.68 22.52 -4.18
N ALA A 47 6.61 21.34 -3.54
CA ALA A 47 7.67 20.83 -2.68
C ALA A 47 9.00 20.61 -3.43
N LYS A 48 8.95 20.19 -4.70
CA LYS A 48 10.15 20.00 -5.54
C LYS A 48 11.00 21.27 -5.71
N GLN A 49 10.39 22.45 -5.58
CA GLN A 49 11.10 23.73 -5.69
C GLN A 49 12.00 24.03 -4.49
N PHE A 50 11.88 23.27 -3.38
CA PHE A 50 12.55 23.53 -2.10
C PHE A 50 13.52 22.41 -1.67
N GLY A 51 13.85 21.47 -2.58
CA GLY A 51 14.82 20.40 -2.29
C GLY A 51 14.30 19.31 -1.34
N GLN A 52 15.23 18.60 -0.67
CA GLN A 52 14.93 17.40 0.13
C GLN A 52 14.27 17.71 1.49
N GLU A 53 14.53 18.88 2.08
CA GLU A 53 13.97 19.25 3.40
C GLU A 53 12.45 19.45 3.38
N MET A 54 11.88 19.74 2.21
CA MET A 54 10.47 20.05 2.06
C MET A 54 9.67 18.77 1.85
N MET A 55 8.77 18.42 2.76
CA MET A 55 7.98 17.20 2.67
C MET A 55 6.55 17.49 2.23
N VAL A 56 5.88 16.46 1.72
CA VAL A 56 4.43 16.51 1.48
C VAL A 56 3.74 15.57 2.46
N PHE A 57 2.84 16.13 3.24
CA PHE A 57 1.94 15.40 4.12
C PHE A 57 0.52 15.49 3.56
N SER A 58 -0.32 14.54 3.93
CA SER A 58 -1.76 14.65 3.73
C SER A 58 -2.49 14.47 5.05
N TYR A 59 -3.71 15.00 5.13
CA TYR A 59 -4.55 14.79 6.31
C TYR A 59 -6.03 14.71 5.94
N GLU A 60 -6.75 13.93 6.74
CA GLU A 60 -8.21 13.78 6.69
C GLU A 60 -8.82 14.56 7.86
N SER A 61 -10.00 15.19 7.67
CA SER A 61 -10.75 15.86 8.73
C SER A 61 -12.25 15.80 8.42
N LEU A 62 -13.07 15.68 9.46
CA LEU A 62 -14.54 15.78 9.35
C LEU A 62 -15.00 17.10 8.73
N SER A 63 -14.22 18.18 8.90
CA SER A 63 -14.53 19.50 8.37
C SER A 63 -14.21 19.67 6.88
N LEU A 64 -13.54 18.70 6.24
CA LEU A 64 -13.16 18.77 4.83
C LEU A 64 -14.24 18.22 3.88
N GLY A 65 -15.35 17.67 4.38
CA GLY A 65 -16.45 17.11 3.59
C GLY A 65 -16.66 15.61 3.85
N ASN A 66 -17.27 14.91 2.88
CA ASN A 66 -17.54 13.47 2.96
C ASN A 66 -16.29 12.65 3.32
N GLU A 67 -16.50 11.48 3.94
CA GLU A 67 -15.43 10.63 4.44
C GLU A 67 -14.34 10.37 3.39
N GLY A 68 -13.13 10.88 3.65
CA GLY A 68 -11.92 10.52 2.91
C GLY A 68 -11.36 11.55 1.94
N GLN A 69 -11.93 12.75 1.83
CA GLN A 69 -11.24 13.84 1.14
C GLN A 69 -9.98 14.25 1.93
N ARG A 70 -8.84 14.34 1.23
CA ARG A 70 -7.56 14.78 1.80
C ARG A 70 -7.25 16.20 1.38
N SER A 71 -6.66 16.95 2.31
CA SER A 71 -5.84 18.11 1.96
C SER A 71 -4.37 17.72 2.01
N PHE A 72 -3.56 18.40 1.20
CA PHE A 72 -2.13 18.15 1.07
C PHE A 72 -1.36 19.35 1.61
N LEU A 73 -0.35 19.09 2.42
CA LEU A 73 0.45 20.08 3.10
C LEU A 73 1.90 19.91 2.68
N ALA A 74 2.43 20.88 1.96
CA ALA A 74 3.87 20.99 1.75
C ALA A 74 4.47 21.76 2.93
N SER A 75 5.41 21.16 3.66
CA SER A 75 6.03 21.76 4.86
C SER A 75 7.42 21.20 5.13
N GLY A 76 8.31 22.02 5.66
CA GLY A 76 9.55 21.54 6.28
C GLY A 76 9.25 20.64 7.49
N ILE A 77 10.08 19.64 7.73
CA ILE A 77 9.87 18.61 8.78
C ILE A 77 9.79 19.23 10.18
N GLN A 78 10.69 20.15 10.50
CA GLN A 78 10.73 20.82 11.81
C GLN A 78 9.48 21.67 12.06
N SER A 79 9.07 22.48 11.08
CA SER A 79 7.85 23.28 11.12
C SER A 79 6.61 22.38 11.27
N PHE A 80 6.54 21.27 10.51
CA PHE A 80 5.46 20.31 10.62
C PHE A 80 5.40 19.69 12.03
N PHE A 81 6.52 19.17 12.53
CA PHE A 81 6.61 18.54 13.84
C PHE A 81 6.22 19.50 14.98
N TYR A 82 6.66 20.76 14.91
CA TYR A 82 6.32 21.77 15.90
C TYR A 82 4.81 21.97 16.05
N THR A 83 4.09 22.05 14.93
CA THR A 83 2.62 22.11 14.94
C THR A 83 1.99 20.78 15.35
N TYR A 84 2.50 19.67 14.79
CA TYR A 84 1.91 18.34 14.94
C TYR A 84 1.92 17.83 16.37
N LYS A 85 2.98 18.10 17.14
CA LYS A 85 3.08 17.69 18.56
C LYS A 85 2.10 18.39 19.49
N GLN A 86 1.57 19.55 19.09
CA GLN A 86 0.58 20.33 19.86
C GLN A 86 -0.86 19.86 19.60
N MET A 87 -1.07 19.06 18.55
CA MET A 87 -2.42 18.61 18.20
C MET A 87 -2.92 17.54 19.17
N ALA A 88 -4.20 17.63 19.53
CA ALA A 88 -4.87 16.57 20.26
C ALA A 88 -4.75 15.24 19.50
N PRO A 89 -4.50 14.10 20.19
CA PRO A 89 -4.30 12.81 19.53
C PRO A 89 -5.42 12.42 18.55
N SER A 90 -6.67 12.70 18.89
CA SER A 90 -7.85 12.44 18.05
C SER A 90 -7.90 13.26 16.76
N SER A 91 -7.16 14.38 16.69
CA SER A 91 -7.08 15.25 15.52
C SER A 91 -5.90 14.93 14.60
N ARG A 92 -5.03 13.99 15.00
CA ARG A 92 -3.87 13.56 14.20
C ARG A 92 -4.30 12.48 13.22
N CYS A 93 -4.86 12.89 12.09
CA CYS A 93 -5.22 12.01 10.97
C CYS A 93 -4.30 12.26 9.76
N HIS A 94 -2.99 12.17 9.97
CA HIS A 94 -1.98 12.58 8.99
C HIS A 94 -1.24 11.39 8.38
N TYR A 95 -0.78 11.60 7.15
CA TYR A 95 -0.01 10.64 6.36
C TYR A 95 1.18 11.36 5.71
N GLU A 96 2.31 10.68 5.61
CA GLU A 96 3.38 11.03 4.68
C GLU A 96 2.92 10.72 3.26
N VAL A 97 3.21 11.61 2.32
CA VAL A 97 3.15 11.29 0.89
C VAL A 97 4.55 10.87 0.46
N ILE A 98 4.73 9.56 0.26
CA ILE A 98 5.98 8.96 -0.21
C ILE A 98 6.11 9.28 -1.71
N MET A 99 6.76 10.40 -2.02
CA MET A 99 6.96 10.88 -3.38
C MET A 99 7.83 9.90 -4.17
N VAL A 100 7.40 9.60 -5.41
CA VAL A 100 8.06 8.59 -6.26
C VAL A 100 9.49 8.95 -6.64
N ASP A 101 9.83 10.24 -6.68
CA ASP A 101 11.13 10.77 -7.06
C ASP A 101 12.03 11.06 -5.86
N ARG A 102 11.73 10.45 -4.70
CA ARG A 102 12.57 10.53 -3.52
C ARG A 102 13.10 9.17 -3.09
N PRO A 103 14.33 9.15 -2.56
CA PRO A 103 14.84 7.95 -1.92
C PRO A 103 13.94 7.55 -0.76
N ALA A 104 13.81 6.25 -0.56
CA ALA A 104 12.94 5.66 0.43
C ALA A 104 13.69 4.61 1.23
N LYS A 105 13.58 4.70 2.56
CA LYS A 105 13.91 3.58 3.44
C LYS A 105 13.07 2.37 3.09
N LEU A 106 13.58 1.17 3.34
CA LEU A 106 12.74 -0.01 3.30
C LEU A 106 11.66 0.10 4.39
N TYR A 107 10.40 -0.05 3.99
CA TYR A 107 9.28 -0.09 4.92
C TYR A 107 8.29 -1.21 4.60
N LEU A 108 7.61 -1.70 5.63
CA LEU A 108 6.58 -2.73 5.53
C LEU A 108 5.28 -2.22 6.15
N ASP A 109 4.16 -2.62 5.57
CA ASP A 109 2.83 -2.54 6.20
C ASP A 109 2.36 -3.97 6.48
N ILE A 110 2.44 -4.42 7.72
CA ILE A 110 2.11 -5.78 8.13
C ILE A 110 0.74 -5.77 8.80
N GLU A 111 -0.23 -6.48 8.23
CA GLU A 111 -1.58 -6.51 8.75
C GLU A 111 -2.34 -7.80 8.45
N PHE A 112 -3.21 -8.19 9.39
CA PHE A 112 -4.18 -9.27 9.17
C PHE A 112 -5.41 -9.12 10.08
N CYS A 113 -6.48 -9.84 9.72
CA CYS A 113 -7.71 -9.89 10.51
C CYS A 113 -7.56 -10.90 11.66
N LYS A 114 -7.63 -10.45 12.92
CA LYS A 114 -7.54 -11.34 14.08
C LYS A 114 -8.75 -12.27 14.18
N LEU A 115 -9.94 -11.77 13.79
CA LEU A 115 -11.17 -12.57 13.85
C LEU A 115 -11.13 -13.81 12.94
N SER A 116 -10.43 -13.70 11.81
CA SER A 116 -10.25 -14.80 10.85
C SER A 116 -8.99 -15.63 11.12
N ASN A 117 -8.19 -15.26 12.12
CA ASN A 117 -6.89 -15.88 12.42
C ASN A 117 -6.68 -15.87 13.94
N GLN A 118 -7.59 -16.54 14.69
CA GLN A 118 -7.66 -16.42 16.15
C GLN A 118 -6.42 -16.98 16.85
N ASP A 119 -5.84 -18.06 16.31
CA ASP A 119 -4.68 -18.74 16.87
C ASP A 119 -3.34 -18.15 16.38
N LYS A 120 -3.38 -17.09 15.56
CA LYS A 120 -2.19 -16.53 14.94
C LYS A 120 -1.48 -15.54 15.87
N ASP A 121 -0.24 -15.86 16.23
CA ASP A 121 0.65 -14.93 16.90
C ASP A 121 1.25 -13.92 15.90
N GLY A 122 0.90 -12.65 16.09
CA GLY A 122 1.39 -11.56 15.24
C GLY A 122 2.87 -11.23 15.45
N GLU A 123 3.41 -11.45 16.64
CA GLU A 123 4.83 -11.21 16.94
C GLU A 123 5.70 -12.27 16.27
N VAL A 124 5.29 -13.55 16.32
CA VAL A 124 5.94 -14.63 15.57
C VAL A 124 5.88 -14.36 14.07
N ALA A 125 4.73 -13.91 13.55
CA ALA A 125 4.58 -13.56 12.14
C ALA A 125 5.55 -12.45 11.70
N VAL A 126 5.64 -11.37 12.47
CA VAL A 126 6.54 -10.23 12.16
C VAL A 126 8.00 -10.64 12.28
N ASN A 127 8.38 -11.32 13.36
CA ASN A 127 9.77 -11.75 13.58
C ASN A 127 10.24 -12.73 12.50
N THR A 128 9.37 -13.67 12.10
CA THR A 128 9.69 -14.60 11.01
C THR A 128 9.85 -13.87 9.68
N PHE A 129 8.97 -12.93 9.38
CA PHE A 129 9.06 -12.12 8.16
C PHE A 129 10.34 -11.29 8.14
N LEU A 130 10.69 -10.65 9.26
CA LEU A 130 11.91 -9.84 9.38
C LEU A 130 13.17 -10.69 9.29
N LYS A 131 13.18 -11.89 9.88
CA LYS A 131 14.30 -12.84 9.75
C LYS A 131 14.57 -13.19 8.29
N ALA A 132 13.52 -13.57 7.55
CA ALA A 132 13.63 -13.88 6.13
C ALA A 132 14.01 -12.65 5.28
N LEU A 133 13.49 -11.46 5.64
CA LEU A 133 13.80 -10.21 4.97
C LEU A 133 15.27 -9.80 5.16
N CYS A 134 15.78 -9.81 6.39
CA CYS A 134 17.18 -9.46 6.67
C CYS A 134 18.14 -10.40 5.93
N ALA A 135 17.85 -11.69 5.89
CA ALA A 135 18.63 -12.65 5.12
C ALA A 135 18.59 -12.36 3.60
N SER A 136 17.41 -12.00 3.09
CA SER A 136 17.27 -11.59 1.68
C SER A 136 18.02 -10.29 1.38
N ILE A 137 18.03 -9.33 2.30
CA ILE A 137 18.77 -8.08 2.15
C ILE A 137 20.28 -8.36 2.10
N GLN A 138 20.78 -9.21 3.00
CA GLN A 138 22.18 -9.64 2.99
C GLN A 138 22.53 -10.34 1.67
N PHE A 139 21.68 -11.24 1.18
CA PHE A 139 21.90 -11.95 -0.07
C PHE A 139 21.94 -11.03 -1.30
N PHE A 140 20.99 -10.10 -1.43
CA PHE A 140 20.89 -9.26 -2.64
C PHE A 140 21.82 -8.05 -2.65
N TYR A 141 22.18 -7.52 -1.48
CA TYR A 141 22.86 -6.23 -1.37
C TYR A 141 24.12 -6.26 -0.50
N ASP A 142 24.45 -7.40 0.12
CA ASP A 142 25.56 -7.51 1.07
C ASP A 142 25.45 -6.51 2.23
N VAL A 143 24.22 -6.29 2.70
CA VAL A 143 23.92 -5.40 3.82
C VAL A 143 23.36 -6.19 5.00
N THR A 144 24.06 -6.10 6.13
CA THR A 144 23.54 -6.60 7.42
C THR A 144 22.71 -5.53 8.10
N ILE A 145 21.53 -5.89 8.57
CA ILE A 145 20.61 -4.99 9.29
C ILE A 145 20.64 -5.29 10.78
N GLU A 146 21.00 -4.29 11.57
CA GLU A 146 21.05 -4.42 13.02
C GLU A 146 19.65 -4.29 13.64
N PRO A 147 19.34 -5.00 14.74
CA PRO A 147 18.04 -4.88 15.42
C PRO A 147 17.69 -3.43 15.81
N SER A 148 18.71 -2.62 16.14
CA SER A 148 18.54 -1.20 16.49
C SER A 148 18.12 -0.30 15.31
N GLU A 149 18.31 -0.76 14.07
CA GLU A 149 17.91 -0.06 12.86
C GLU A 149 16.44 -0.32 12.52
N ILE A 150 15.83 -1.37 13.07
CA ILE A 150 14.44 -1.76 12.79
C ILE A 150 13.49 -1.01 13.74
N LEU A 151 12.73 -0.07 13.18
CA LEU A 151 11.68 0.64 13.90
C LEU A 151 10.32 -0.01 13.64
N ILE A 152 9.68 -0.52 14.69
CA ILE A 152 8.33 -1.10 14.63
C ILE A 152 7.32 -0.16 15.31
N LEU A 153 6.28 0.22 14.57
CA LEU A 153 5.15 0.99 15.06
C LEU A 153 3.89 0.12 15.00
N ASP A 154 3.14 0.05 16.08
CA ASP A 154 1.93 -0.74 16.21
C ASP A 154 0.68 0.16 16.26
N ALA A 155 -0.36 -0.29 15.57
CA ALA A 155 -1.71 0.27 15.59
C ALA A 155 -2.76 -0.86 15.64
N SER A 156 -2.38 -1.99 16.24
CA SER A 156 -3.21 -3.16 16.41
C SER A 156 -4.42 -2.83 17.27
N THR A 157 -5.54 -3.49 16.98
CA THR A 157 -6.79 -3.42 17.73
C THR A 157 -7.20 -4.83 18.16
N SER A 158 -8.33 -4.96 18.85
CA SER A 158 -8.93 -6.26 19.14
C SER A 158 -9.33 -7.03 17.87
N LYS A 159 -9.66 -6.33 16.77
CA LYS A 159 -10.14 -6.94 15.52
C LYS A 159 -9.06 -7.13 14.45
N LYS A 160 -7.98 -6.35 14.52
CA LYS A 160 -6.99 -6.25 13.44
C LYS A 160 -5.57 -6.17 14.03
N PHE A 161 -4.67 -6.98 13.51
CA PHE A 161 -3.23 -6.78 13.68
C PHE A 161 -2.75 -5.76 12.64
N SER A 162 -1.94 -4.78 13.04
CA SER A 162 -1.44 -3.74 12.13
C SER A 162 -0.16 -3.12 12.67
N GLN A 163 0.95 -3.35 11.98
CA GLN A 163 2.24 -2.79 12.29
C GLN A 163 2.89 -2.18 11.05
N HIS A 164 3.53 -1.04 11.22
CA HIS A 164 4.48 -0.51 10.24
C HIS A 164 5.89 -0.85 10.71
N VAL A 165 6.73 -1.32 9.78
CA VAL A 165 8.17 -1.51 10.04
C VAL A 165 8.94 -0.57 9.12
N ILE A 166 9.98 0.09 9.65
CA ILE A 166 10.86 0.99 8.89
C ILE A 166 12.31 0.65 9.25
N ILE A 167 13.13 0.33 8.24
CA ILE A 167 14.55 0.05 8.41
C ILE A 167 15.33 1.35 8.26
N ASN A 168 15.95 1.82 9.34
CA ASN A 168 16.75 3.05 9.39
C ASN A 168 18.25 2.76 9.17
N SER A 169 18.58 1.95 8.17
CA SER A 169 19.96 1.67 7.79
C SER A 169 20.45 2.64 6.73
N LYS A 170 21.63 3.22 6.94
CA LYS A 170 22.26 4.15 5.98
C LYS A 170 22.73 3.44 4.71
N ASN A 171 23.03 2.14 4.84
CA ASN A 171 23.48 1.29 3.74
C ASN A 171 22.31 0.68 2.94
N LEU A 172 21.06 0.87 3.39
CA LEU A 172 19.87 0.34 2.73
C LEU A 172 18.87 1.45 2.39
N LEU A 173 19.15 2.20 1.33
CA LEU A 173 18.29 3.28 0.88
C LEU A 173 17.93 3.11 -0.59
N PHE A 174 16.67 2.87 -0.90
CA PHE A 174 16.21 2.66 -2.27
C PHE A 174 16.05 3.98 -3.01
N GLN A 175 16.35 4.01 -4.31
CA GLN A 175 16.15 5.20 -5.15
C GLN A 175 14.69 5.70 -5.15
N SER A 176 13.74 4.76 -5.08
CA SER A 176 12.31 5.05 -4.88
C SER A 176 11.63 3.91 -4.14
N ASN A 177 10.46 4.19 -3.58
CA ASN A 177 9.65 3.16 -2.92
C ASN A 177 9.14 2.06 -3.87
N LEU A 178 9.24 2.25 -5.19
CA LEU A 178 8.86 1.26 -6.19
C LEU A 178 9.92 0.16 -6.33
N GLU A 179 11.20 0.50 -6.15
CA GLU A 179 12.32 -0.44 -6.31
C GLU A 179 12.26 -1.57 -5.28
N GLN A 180 11.98 -1.24 -4.02
CA GLN A 180 11.79 -2.23 -2.94
C GLN A 180 10.59 -3.18 -3.18
N GLY A 181 9.60 -2.79 -3.99
CA GLY A 181 8.41 -3.62 -4.23
C GLY A 181 8.77 -4.97 -4.88
N GLN A 182 9.81 -5.01 -5.71
CA GLN A 182 10.28 -6.27 -6.31
C GLN A 182 10.91 -7.20 -5.27
N LEU A 183 11.72 -6.65 -4.34
CA LEU A 183 12.32 -7.42 -3.25
C LEU A 183 11.25 -8.10 -2.40
N ILE A 184 10.26 -7.33 -1.94
CA ILE A 184 9.20 -7.86 -1.08
C ILE A 184 8.33 -8.88 -1.83
N ARG A 185 8.11 -8.67 -3.13
CA ARG A 185 7.41 -9.64 -3.98
C ARG A 185 8.16 -10.96 -4.11
N ILE A 186 9.47 -10.92 -4.37
CA ILE A 186 10.32 -12.11 -4.42
C ILE A 186 10.28 -12.83 -3.07
N LEU A 187 10.46 -12.11 -1.97
CA LEU A 187 10.39 -12.68 -0.61
C LEU A 187 9.05 -13.36 -0.33
N CYS A 188 7.92 -12.69 -0.56
CA CYS A 188 6.59 -13.26 -0.35
C CYS A 188 6.35 -14.50 -1.23
N LYS A 189 6.86 -14.49 -2.48
CA LYS A 189 6.76 -15.63 -3.39
C LYS A 189 7.60 -16.82 -2.90
N SER A 190 8.83 -16.58 -2.45
CA SER A 190 9.70 -17.59 -1.86
C SER A 190 9.07 -18.20 -0.60
N LEU A 191 8.60 -17.37 0.33
CA LEU A 191 7.91 -17.83 1.54
C LEU A 191 6.63 -18.62 1.20
N SER A 192 5.89 -18.20 0.16
CA SER A 192 4.69 -18.91 -0.27
C SER A 192 5.02 -20.31 -0.77
N GLN A 193 6.02 -20.45 -1.65
CA GLN A 193 6.43 -21.75 -2.18
C GLN A 193 7.01 -22.63 -1.07
N TYR A 194 7.79 -22.04 -0.18
CA TYR A 194 8.40 -22.76 0.94
C TYR A 194 7.40 -23.26 1.98
N SER A 195 6.34 -22.47 2.25
CA SER A 195 5.28 -22.84 3.18
C SER A 195 4.33 -23.93 2.67
N LEU A 196 4.36 -24.21 1.36
CA LEU A 196 3.42 -25.11 0.65
C LEU A 196 1.94 -24.69 0.80
N LEU A 197 1.67 -23.44 1.16
CA LEU A 197 0.30 -22.92 1.25
C LEU A 197 -0.28 -22.60 -0.12
N HIS A 198 -1.60 -22.77 -0.23
CA HIS A 198 -2.36 -22.27 -1.37
C HIS A 198 -2.53 -20.75 -1.24
N THR A 199 -1.66 -19.98 -1.90
CA THR A 199 -1.68 -18.51 -1.85
C THR A 199 -2.01 -17.89 -3.20
N ASP A 200 -2.36 -16.59 -3.18
CA ASP A 200 -2.56 -15.79 -4.39
C ASP A 200 -1.29 -15.66 -5.25
N PHE A 201 -0.12 -15.87 -4.65
CA PHE A 201 1.17 -15.89 -5.32
C PHE A 201 1.32 -17.12 -6.23
N LEU A 202 0.70 -18.27 -5.98
CA LEU A 202 0.85 -19.44 -6.88
C LEU A 202 0.45 -19.13 -8.33
N TYR A 203 -0.43 -18.15 -8.50
CA TYR A 203 -0.96 -17.71 -9.78
C TYR A 203 -0.26 -16.46 -10.34
N THR A 204 0.91 -16.07 -9.83
CA THR A 204 1.73 -15.01 -10.46
C THR A 204 2.84 -15.63 -11.29
N ASN A 205 3.02 -15.13 -12.51
CA ASN A 205 4.18 -15.50 -13.32
C ASN A 205 5.41 -14.75 -12.85
N GLU A 206 6.53 -15.45 -12.88
CA GLU A 206 7.84 -14.87 -12.68
C GLU A 206 8.66 -15.14 -13.94
N CYS A 207 9.43 -14.16 -14.38
CA CYS A 207 10.45 -14.38 -15.39
C CYS A 207 11.50 -15.38 -14.88
N SER A 208 12.31 -15.92 -15.78
CA SER A 208 13.40 -16.84 -15.44
C SER A 208 14.34 -16.23 -14.39
N HIS A 209 14.69 -14.95 -14.53
CA HIS A 209 15.56 -14.25 -13.59
C HIS A 209 14.98 -14.21 -12.16
N CYS A 210 13.71 -13.84 -12.00
CA CYS A 210 13.08 -13.84 -10.68
C CYS A 210 12.91 -15.25 -10.12
N SER A 211 12.56 -16.22 -10.98
CA SER A 211 12.42 -17.63 -10.57
C SER A 211 13.72 -18.19 -10.02
N ASN A 212 14.85 -17.86 -10.65
CA ASN A 212 16.18 -18.29 -10.18
C ASN A 212 16.47 -17.72 -8.79
N GLN A 213 16.22 -16.42 -8.57
CA GLN A 213 16.43 -15.81 -7.25
C GLN A 213 15.50 -16.39 -6.19
N ILE A 214 14.25 -16.68 -6.54
CA ILE A 214 13.29 -17.34 -5.64
C ILE A 214 13.80 -18.71 -5.21
N ASN A 215 14.34 -19.49 -6.14
CA ASN A 215 14.90 -20.81 -5.86
C ASN A 215 16.13 -20.73 -4.94
N HIS A 216 17.04 -19.78 -5.16
CA HIS A 216 18.18 -19.56 -4.26
C HIS A 216 17.75 -19.22 -2.83
N LEU A 217 16.76 -18.34 -2.66
CA LEU A 217 16.23 -18.05 -1.33
C LEU A 217 15.67 -19.30 -0.65
N ILE A 218 14.96 -20.15 -1.40
CA ILE A 218 14.33 -21.37 -0.89
C ILE A 218 15.33 -22.47 -0.54
N GLN A 219 16.32 -22.71 -1.41
CA GLN A 219 17.23 -23.86 -1.30
C GLN A 219 18.46 -23.55 -0.45
N ASP A 220 18.94 -22.30 -0.46
CA ASP A 220 20.20 -21.93 0.18
C ASP A 220 19.94 -21.06 1.42
N ILE A 221 19.28 -19.91 1.24
CA ILE A 221 19.20 -18.87 2.30
C ILE A 221 18.26 -19.26 3.44
N PHE A 222 17.05 -19.77 3.16
CA PHE A 222 16.10 -20.14 4.21
C PHE A 222 16.62 -21.29 5.10
N PRO A 223 17.23 -22.36 4.55
CA PRO A 223 17.89 -23.38 5.38
C PRO A 223 19.05 -22.83 6.20
N GLU A 224 19.90 -21.97 5.64
CA GLU A 224 21.05 -21.37 6.34
C GLU A 224 20.61 -20.63 7.62
N ILE A 225 19.53 -19.86 7.52
CA ILE A 225 18.97 -19.14 8.67
C ILE A 225 18.08 -20.02 9.55
N GLN A 226 17.97 -21.33 9.30
CA GLN A 226 17.08 -22.25 10.03
C GLN A 226 15.61 -21.79 10.02
N LEU A 227 15.12 -21.33 8.88
CA LEU A 227 13.69 -21.04 8.67
C LEU A 227 13.04 -22.31 8.13
N THR A 228 11.99 -22.80 8.79
CA THR A 228 11.27 -24.01 8.37
C THR A 228 10.05 -23.67 7.51
N SER A 229 9.50 -24.67 6.80
CA SER A 229 8.25 -24.50 6.05
C SER A 229 7.08 -24.11 6.96
N ASN A 230 7.08 -24.57 8.22
CA ASN A 230 6.07 -24.20 9.21
C ASN A 230 6.22 -22.73 9.65
N ASP A 231 7.46 -22.25 9.82
CA ASP A 231 7.71 -20.84 10.11
C ASP A 231 7.21 -19.95 8.96
N ALA A 232 7.46 -20.34 7.71
CA ALA A 232 6.99 -19.60 6.54
C ALA A 232 5.45 -19.43 6.52
N LYS A 233 4.68 -20.41 7.04
CA LYS A 233 3.21 -20.27 7.18
C LYS A 233 2.82 -19.09 8.08
N ASN A 234 3.65 -18.73 9.05
CA ASN A 234 3.42 -17.56 9.90
C ASN A 234 3.44 -16.24 9.12
N CYS A 235 4.02 -16.21 7.91
CA CYS A 235 4.01 -15.03 7.03
C CYS A 235 2.73 -14.86 6.20
N PHE A 236 1.74 -15.74 6.38
CA PHE A 236 0.46 -15.69 5.67
C PHE A 236 -0.72 -15.70 6.64
N ALA A 237 -1.85 -15.14 6.21
CA ALA A 237 -3.09 -15.11 6.97
C ALA A 237 -4.29 -15.34 6.07
N LEU A 238 -5.36 -15.86 6.65
CA LEU A 238 -6.65 -15.96 5.99
C LEU A 238 -7.26 -14.56 5.79
N PRO A 239 -7.87 -14.29 4.61
CA PRO A 239 -8.57 -13.05 4.37
C PRO A 239 -9.79 -12.92 5.29
N LYS A 240 -10.35 -11.71 5.38
CA LYS A 240 -11.60 -11.48 6.13
C LYS A 240 -12.73 -12.32 5.52
N LEU A 241 -13.20 -13.34 6.25
CA LEU A 241 -14.39 -14.10 5.83
C LEU A 241 -15.60 -13.15 5.67
N LYS A 242 -16.22 -13.15 4.48
CA LYS A 242 -17.67 -12.92 4.35
C LYS A 242 -18.34 -14.29 4.54
N GLN A 243 -19.44 -14.33 5.30
CA GLN A 243 -20.15 -15.57 5.61
C GLN A 243 -20.52 -16.36 4.34
N SER A 244 -20.30 -17.69 4.44
CA SER A 244 -20.75 -18.79 3.58
C SER A 244 -20.48 -18.71 2.06
N THR A 245 -19.64 -19.62 1.57
CA THR A 245 -20.10 -20.76 0.75
C THR A 245 -18.99 -21.81 0.67
N SER A 246 -19.44 -23.05 0.61
CA SER A 246 -18.73 -24.31 0.65
C SER A 246 -17.41 -24.41 -0.16
N SER A 247 -16.44 -25.10 0.44
CA SER A 247 -15.42 -25.94 -0.22
C SER A 247 -14.56 -25.31 -1.32
N SER A 248 -14.18 -24.04 -1.20
CA SER A 248 -13.01 -23.53 -1.94
C SER A 248 -11.79 -23.64 -1.04
N SER A 249 -10.69 -24.20 -1.57
CA SER A 249 -9.40 -24.22 -0.89
C SER A 249 -9.08 -22.83 -0.34
N GLU A 250 -8.89 -22.73 0.98
CA GLU A 250 -8.69 -21.44 1.63
C GLU A 250 -7.48 -20.72 1.02
N LEU A 251 -7.74 -19.60 0.34
CA LEU A 251 -6.70 -18.83 -0.32
C LEU A 251 -6.02 -17.90 0.69
N TRP A 252 -4.78 -18.21 1.03
CA TRP A 252 -3.97 -17.46 1.97
C TRP A 252 -3.38 -16.20 1.31
N THR A 253 -3.23 -15.11 2.08
CA THR A 253 -2.58 -13.88 1.62
C THR A 253 -1.40 -13.54 2.52
N SER A 254 -0.39 -12.85 1.98
CA SER A 254 0.76 -12.43 2.80
C SER A 254 0.30 -11.44 3.87
N VAL A 255 0.90 -11.55 5.07
CA VAL A 255 0.70 -10.55 6.13
C VAL A 255 1.30 -9.19 5.76
N CYS A 256 2.26 -9.14 4.82
CA CYS A 256 2.81 -7.88 4.31
C CYS A 256 1.96 -7.38 3.13
N ASP A 257 1.49 -6.13 3.18
CA ASP A 257 0.72 -5.51 2.09
C ASP A 257 1.64 -4.99 0.98
N LEU A 258 1.72 -5.73 -0.14
CA LEU A 258 2.45 -5.28 -1.33
C LEU A 258 1.81 -4.07 -2.03
N GLY A 259 0.56 -3.73 -1.72
CA GLY A 259 -0.13 -2.57 -2.29
C GLY A 259 0.48 -1.23 -1.88
N VAL A 260 1.41 -1.22 -0.91
CA VAL A 260 2.06 0.00 -0.42
C VAL A 260 3.14 0.54 -1.34
N TYR A 261 3.70 -0.29 -2.23
CA TYR A 261 4.77 0.10 -3.15
C TYR A 261 4.21 0.73 -4.43
N THR A 262 3.54 1.87 -4.26
CA THR A 262 2.87 2.61 -5.35
C THR A 262 3.33 4.07 -5.37
N ARG A 263 3.18 4.72 -6.54
CA ARG A 263 3.57 6.12 -6.73
C ARG A 263 2.84 7.03 -5.75
N ASN A 264 3.56 7.91 -5.08
CA ASN A 264 2.99 8.93 -4.20
C ASN A 264 2.09 8.34 -3.09
N ARG A 265 2.50 7.18 -2.54
CA ARG A 265 1.74 6.42 -1.53
C ARG A 265 1.53 7.28 -0.28
N ASN A 266 0.30 7.28 0.22
CA ASN A 266 0.00 7.86 1.53
C ASN A 266 0.30 6.80 2.60
N PHE A 267 1.21 7.10 3.52
CA PHE A 267 1.64 6.21 4.59
C PHE A 267 1.42 6.89 5.95
N ARG A 268 0.68 6.25 6.85
CA ARG A 268 0.21 6.91 8.08
C ARG A 268 1.37 7.29 8.99
N LEU A 269 1.36 8.52 9.50
CA LEU A 269 2.42 9.04 10.37
C LEU A 269 2.39 8.39 11.76
N ALA A 270 3.56 8.31 12.39
CA ALA A 270 3.65 7.99 13.80
C ALA A 270 2.92 9.03 14.65
N GLY A 271 2.14 8.57 15.62
CA GLY A 271 1.23 9.37 16.43
C GLY A 271 -0.09 9.75 15.73
N SER A 272 -0.36 9.26 14.52
CA SER A 272 -1.64 9.49 13.83
C SER A 272 -2.57 8.28 13.90
N CYS A 273 -3.88 8.55 13.89
CA CYS A 273 -4.95 7.58 13.70
C CYS A 273 -5.57 7.72 12.28
N LYS A 274 -6.46 6.80 11.93
CA LYS A 274 -7.36 6.94 10.78
C LYS A 274 -8.58 7.73 11.24
N LEU A 275 -9.12 8.57 10.36
CA LEU A 275 -10.35 9.33 10.64
C LEU A 275 -11.52 8.43 11.08
N SER A 276 -11.58 7.20 10.57
CA SER A 276 -12.57 6.18 10.92
C SER A 276 -12.40 5.55 12.32
N GLY A 277 -11.47 6.04 13.15
CA GLY A 277 -11.31 5.60 14.54
C GLY A 277 -10.34 4.43 14.76
N SER A 278 -9.20 4.40 14.07
CA SER A 278 -8.12 3.45 14.45
C SER A 278 -7.39 3.90 15.71
N GLY A 279 -6.65 2.98 16.36
CA GLY A 279 -5.62 3.37 17.32
C GLY A 279 -4.55 4.30 16.71
N LEU A 280 -3.85 5.04 17.56
CA LEU A 280 -2.66 5.80 17.19
C LEU A 280 -1.55 4.83 16.80
N LEU A 281 -0.79 5.16 15.76
CA LEU A 281 0.38 4.40 15.37
C LEU A 281 1.59 4.77 16.25
N LEU A 282 1.97 3.91 17.19
CA LEU A 282 2.99 4.21 18.21
C LEU A 282 3.99 3.05 18.36
N PRO A 283 5.22 3.27 18.87
CA PRO A 283 6.10 2.17 19.22
C PRO A 283 5.44 1.23 20.25
N LYS A 284 5.68 -0.08 20.12
CA LYS A 284 5.05 -1.11 21.01
C LYS A 284 5.29 -0.81 22.49
N TYR A 285 6.50 -0.41 22.87
CA TYR A 285 6.83 -0.03 24.25
C TYR A 285 6.06 1.20 24.77
N ALA A 286 5.56 2.06 23.88
CA ALA A 286 4.82 3.25 24.26
C ALA A 286 3.33 2.96 24.52
N ILE A 287 2.75 2.02 23.76
CA ILE A 287 1.37 1.55 23.93
C ILE A 287 1.18 0.94 25.31
N ASN A 288 2.13 0.11 25.74
CA ASN A 288 2.03 -0.58 27.04
C ASN A 288 2.18 0.37 28.25
N ASN A 289 2.78 1.55 28.05
CA ASN A 289 3.17 2.47 29.12
C ASN A 289 2.41 3.80 29.11
N ASN A 290 1.38 3.96 28.25
CA ASN A 290 0.60 5.20 28.11
C ASN A 290 1.47 6.47 27.97
N LYS A 291 2.62 6.37 27.29
CA LYS A 291 3.56 7.50 27.16
C LYS A 291 2.95 8.63 26.33
N ILE A 292 3.12 9.87 26.79
CA ILE A 292 2.76 11.06 26.03
C ILE A 292 3.71 11.25 24.83
N PHE A 293 3.22 11.89 23.77
CA PHE A 293 3.94 12.01 22.49
C PHE A 293 5.36 12.57 22.63
N SER A 294 5.56 13.60 23.46
CA SER A 294 6.85 14.23 23.72
C SER A 294 7.84 13.33 24.49
N CYS A 295 7.36 12.32 25.22
CA CYS A 295 8.21 11.33 25.88
C CYS A 295 8.62 10.19 24.92
N ILE A 296 7.88 10.00 23.83
CA ILE A 296 8.22 9.03 22.79
C ILE A 296 9.23 9.65 21.82
N TRP A 297 8.96 10.90 21.40
CA TRP A 297 9.80 11.67 20.51
C TRP A 297 10.13 13.02 21.16
N SER A 298 11.31 13.11 21.76
CA SER A 298 11.82 14.30 22.44
C SER A 298 12.02 15.48 21.49
N ASP A 299 12.30 15.19 20.24
CA ASP A 299 12.68 16.16 19.21
C ASP A 299 12.19 15.71 17.83
N TRP A 300 12.33 16.61 16.86
CA TRP A 300 11.86 16.36 15.51
C TRP A 300 12.67 15.29 14.78
N ARG A 301 13.97 15.09 15.10
CA ARG A 301 14.84 14.12 14.43
C ARG A 301 14.46 12.70 14.82
N SER A 302 14.27 12.47 16.13
CA SER A 302 13.78 11.17 16.62
C SER A 302 12.43 10.80 16.02
N TRP A 303 11.52 11.77 15.82
CA TRP A 303 10.27 11.56 15.10
C TRP A 303 10.47 11.34 13.59
N ALA A 304 11.37 12.09 12.95
CA ALA A 304 11.64 12.00 11.52
C ALA A 304 12.20 10.63 11.10
N ARG A 305 12.82 9.87 12.01
CA ARG A 305 13.17 8.44 11.79
C ARG A 305 11.96 7.56 11.43
N THR A 306 10.74 8.01 11.75
CA THR A 306 9.48 7.34 11.39
C THR A 306 8.99 7.68 9.97
N LEU A 307 9.63 8.63 9.29
CA LEU A 307 9.31 9.00 7.92
C LEU A 307 10.15 8.16 6.95
N VAL A 308 9.49 7.64 5.92
CA VAL A 308 10.10 6.76 4.92
C VAL A 308 11.08 7.52 4.03
N THR A 309 10.76 8.75 3.67
CA THR A 309 11.55 9.58 2.75
C THR A 309 12.48 10.58 3.45
N TYR A 310 12.52 10.56 4.80
CA TYR A 310 13.53 11.32 5.56
C TYR A 310 14.86 10.59 5.60
N VAL A 311 15.91 11.21 5.10
CA VAL A 311 17.28 10.70 5.15
C VAL A 311 18.11 11.70 5.97
N ASP A 312 18.78 11.22 7.02
CA ASP A 312 19.45 12.08 8.02
C ASP A 312 20.76 12.70 7.49
N GLU A 313 21.38 12.05 6.50
CA GLU A 313 22.64 12.45 5.89
C GLU A 313 22.52 12.38 4.36
N GLN A 314 23.39 13.10 3.65
CA GLN A 314 23.49 12.98 2.20
C GLN A 314 24.05 11.60 1.86
N CYS A 315 23.17 10.66 1.51
CA CYS A 315 23.54 9.39 0.93
C CYS A 315 23.63 9.54 -0.59
N SER A 316 24.78 9.18 -1.16
CA SER A 316 24.99 9.14 -2.62
C SER A 316 24.70 7.78 -3.24
N ASN A 317 24.65 6.72 -2.43
CA ASN A 317 24.56 5.34 -2.89
C ASN A 317 23.13 4.84 -2.71
N PHE A 318 22.35 4.87 -3.79
CA PHE A 318 21.00 4.37 -3.80
C PHE A 318 20.94 2.95 -4.33
N ILE A 319 20.12 2.13 -3.67
CA ILE A 319 19.84 0.76 -4.06
C ILE A 319 18.69 0.73 -5.06
N HIS A 320 18.84 -0.13 -6.06
CA HIS A 320 17.81 -0.44 -7.04
C HIS A 320 17.19 -1.81 -6.73
N ARG A 321 16.14 -2.17 -7.47
CA ARG A 321 15.51 -3.49 -7.37
C ARG A 321 16.54 -4.64 -7.49
N PRO A 322 16.33 -5.78 -6.82
CA PRO A 322 17.32 -6.86 -6.75
C PRO A 322 17.55 -7.60 -8.06
N VAL A 323 16.59 -7.55 -9.00
CA VAL A 323 16.66 -8.24 -10.29
C VAL A 323 16.52 -7.21 -11.41
N GLU A 324 17.67 -6.74 -11.90
CA GLU A 324 17.78 -5.69 -12.92
C GLU A 324 17.00 -6.01 -14.20
N ASN A 325 17.17 -7.23 -14.73
CA ASN A 325 16.57 -7.68 -16.00
C ASN A 325 15.17 -8.30 -15.85
N CYS A 326 14.48 -8.00 -14.75
CA CYS A 326 13.13 -8.51 -14.53
C CYS A 326 12.11 -7.86 -15.47
N CYS A 327 11.32 -8.69 -16.16
CA CYS A 327 10.15 -8.25 -16.93
C CYS A 327 8.81 -8.39 -16.17
N CYS A 328 8.80 -8.89 -14.93
CA CYS A 328 7.54 -9.14 -14.19
C CYS A 328 6.78 -7.86 -13.81
N ASN A 329 7.48 -6.72 -13.74
CA ASN A 329 6.89 -5.40 -13.50
C ASN A 329 6.74 -4.60 -14.79
N LYS A 330 7.29 -5.08 -15.91
CA LYS A 330 7.04 -4.45 -17.19
C LYS A 330 5.61 -4.84 -17.56
N THR A 331 4.73 -3.86 -17.66
CA THR A 331 3.65 -3.94 -18.64
C THR A 331 4.30 -3.97 -20.02
N ASP A 332 5.03 -5.03 -20.32
CA ASP A 332 5.54 -5.23 -21.66
C ASP A 332 4.32 -5.53 -22.51
N ASN A 333 4.03 -4.63 -23.45
CA ASN A 333 3.15 -4.85 -24.59
C ASN A 333 3.67 -5.98 -25.51
N THR A 334 4.57 -6.86 -25.04
CA THR A 334 4.94 -8.08 -25.76
C THR A 334 3.81 -9.10 -25.62
N LEU A 335 2.82 -8.93 -26.49
CA LEU A 335 2.23 -9.97 -27.32
C LEU A 335 2.56 -11.40 -26.88
N LEU A 336 1.72 -11.95 -26.00
CA LEU A 336 1.52 -13.39 -25.94
C LEU A 336 0.49 -13.73 -27.02
N THR A 337 0.98 -14.21 -28.15
CA THR A 337 0.15 -14.84 -29.19
C THR A 337 -0.61 -16.00 -28.56
N TYR A 338 -1.93 -15.83 -28.43
CA TYR A 338 -2.83 -16.91 -28.08
C TYR A 338 -3.04 -17.76 -29.33
N SER A 339 -2.38 -18.90 -29.42
CA SER A 339 -2.75 -19.96 -30.37
C SER A 339 -3.84 -20.80 -29.70
N PRO A 340 -5.10 -20.78 -30.18
CA PRO A 340 -6.11 -21.68 -29.64
C PRO A 340 -5.68 -23.11 -30.00
N THR A 341 -5.26 -23.90 -29.01
CA THR A 341 -5.18 -25.35 -29.21
C THR A 341 -6.60 -25.86 -29.38
N ASN A 342 -6.90 -26.31 -30.59
CA ASN A 342 -8.11 -27.01 -31.01
C ASN A 342 -8.38 -28.24 -30.14
N ASN A 343 -8.91 -28.05 -28.94
CA ASN A 343 -9.70 -29.06 -28.26
C ASN A 343 -11.14 -28.58 -28.23
N TYR A 344 -11.74 -28.58 -29.42
CA TYR A 344 -13.18 -28.54 -29.60
C TYR A 344 -13.80 -29.73 -28.86
N ILE A 345 -14.64 -29.46 -27.85
CA ILE A 345 -15.86 -30.25 -27.71
C ILE A 345 -16.82 -29.61 -28.71
N THR A 346 -16.92 -30.24 -29.87
CA THR A 346 -17.90 -29.91 -30.91
C THR A 346 -19.30 -30.15 -30.34
N ASN A 347 -20.10 -29.09 -30.23
CA ASN A 347 -21.52 -29.20 -30.51
C ASN A 347 -21.83 -28.20 -31.62
N SER A 348 -22.42 -28.76 -32.65
CA SER A 348 -22.72 -28.21 -33.97
C SER A 348 -23.62 -26.97 -33.95
N SER A 349 -23.61 -26.30 -35.12
CA SER A 349 -24.40 -25.16 -35.57
C SER A 349 -24.10 -23.80 -34.90
N ASP A 350 -23.07 -23.13 -35.40
CA ASP A 350 -23.25 -21.80 -36.01
C ASP A 350 -22.02 -21.40 -36.82
N ASN A 351 -22.25 -21.08 -38.10
CA ASN A 351 -21.25 -20.58 -39.03
C ASN A 351 -20.87 -19.14 -38.65
N VAL A 352 -19.73 -18.96 -37.98
CA VAL A 352 -19.07 -17.65 -37.89
C VAL A 352 -17.64 -17.80 -38.41
N GLN A 353 -17.39 -17.23 -39.58
CA GLN A 353 -16.04 -17.08 -40.13
C GLN A 353 -15.20 -16.22 -39.18
N HIS A 354 -14.19 -16.83 -38.55
CA HIS A 354 -13.17 -16.08 -37.80
C HIS A 354 -12.17 -15.47 -38.78
N GLN A 355 -12.23 -14.15 -38.97
CA GLN A 355 -11.19 -13.38 -39.65
C GLN A 355 -9.90 -13.40 -38.82
N VAL A 356 -8.81 -13.78 -39.47
CA VAL A 356 -7.43 -13.63 -38.98
C VAL A 356 -7.08 -12.14 -38.99
N VAL A 357 -6.73 -11.57 -37.83
CA VAL A 357 -6.36 -10.15 -37.69
C VAL A 357 -4.84 -10.02 -37.66
N SER A 358 -4.33 -9.09 -38.49
CA SER A 358 -2.93 -8.78 -38.75
C SER A 358 -2.20 -8.01 -37.63
N GLU A 359 -0.87 -8.08 -37.68
CA GLU A 359 0.13 -7.91 -36.61
C GLU A 359 0.35 -6.53 -35.95
N ASN A 360 -0.40 -5.45 -36.19
CA ASN A 360 0.06 -4.11 -35.77
C ASN A 360 -0.84 -3.24 -34.88
N ASP A 361 -1.91 -3.76 -34.27
CA ASP A 361 -2.73 -3.00 -33.30
C ASP A 361 -3.30 -3.89 -32.19
N THR A 362 -2.51 -4.19 -31.15
CA THR A 362 -2.95 -5.10 -30.09
C THR A 362 -3.55 -4.39 -28.88
N ASN A 363 -4.81 -3.96 -29.05
CA ASN A 363 -5.79 -3.91 -27.96
C ASN A 363 -6.60 -5.22 -28.01
N VAL A 364 -6.52 -6.06 -26.97
CA VAL A 364 -7.48 -7.16 -26.82
C VAL A 364 -8.83 -6.53 -26.51
N PHE A 365 -9.73 -6.49 -27.50
CA PHE A 365 -11.07 -5.95 -27.32
C PHE A 365 -11.87 -6.88 -26.41
N LEU A 366 -12.68 -6.32 -25.50
CA LEU A 366 -13.64 -7.10 -24.68
C LEU A 366 -14.45 -8.11 -25.50
N GLN A 367 -14.70 -7.80 -26.77
CA GLN A 367 -15.44 -8.61 -27.73
C GLN A 367 -14.74 -9.94 -28.08
N SER A 368 -13.43 -10.08 -27.84
CA SER A 368 -12.68 -11.31 -28.09
C SER A 368 -12.75 -12.32 -26.95
N LEU A 369 -13.38 -11.98 -25.82
CA LEU A 369 -13.58 -12.90 -24.69
C LEU A 369 -14.92 -13.65 -24.83
N PRO A 370 -15.04 -14.86 -24.26
CA PRO A 370 -16.30 -15.59 -24.19
C PRO A 370 -17.44 -14.72 -23.63
N LEU A 371 -18.62 -14.77 -24.26
CA LEU A 371 -19.77 -13.91 -23.94
C LEU A 371 -20.18 -13.98 -22.46
N ASN A 372 -20.12 -15.17 -21.86
CA ASN A 372 -20.38 -15.39 -20.44
C ASN A 372 -19.37 -14.65 -19.53
N LEU A 373 -18.08 -14.69 -19.88
CA LEU A 373 -17.03 -13.96 -19.17
C LEU A 373 -17.19 -12.45 -19.33
N VAL A 374 -17.52 -11.97 -20.52
CA VAL A 374 -17.82 -10.54 -20.77
C VAL A 374 -19.00 -10.08 -19.92
N SER A 375 -20.08 -10.86 -19.88
CA SER A 375 -21.26 -10.57 -19.06
C SER A 375 -20.91 -10.51 -17.58
N PHE A 376 -20.10 -11.46 -17.09
CA PHE A 376 -19.60 -11.48 -15.71
C PHE A 376 -18.77 -10.24 -15.36
N ILE A 377 -17.81 -9.88 -16.21
CA ILE A 377 -16.95 -8.68 -16.02
C ILE A 377 -17.81 -7.42 -15.97
N LYS A 378 -18.75 -7.26 -16.91
CA LYS A 378 -19.67 -6.12 -16.95
C LYS A 378 -20.49 -6.03 -15.66
N LYS A 379 -21.01 -7.15 -15.17
CA LYS A 379 -21.80 -7.20 -13.93
C LYS A 379 -20.98 -6.77 -12.72
N ILE A 380 -19.75 -7.29 -12.57
CA ILE A 380 -18.86 -6.89 -11.47
C ILE A 380 -18.51 -5.41 -11.54
N ILE A 381 -18.10 -4.91 -12.72
CA ILE A 381 -17.70 -3.51 -12.87
C ILE A 381 -18.89 -2.59 -12.61
N GLN A 382 -20.08 -2.92 -13.12
CA GLN A 382 -21.30 -2.16 -12.85
C GLN A 382 -21.63 -2.13 -11.36
N GLU A 383 -21.52 -3.27 -10.67
CA GLU A 383 -21.69 -3.32 -9.21
C GLU A 383 -20.66 -2.45 -8.48
N TRP A 384 -19.40 -2.48 -8.90
CA TRP A 384 -18.35 -1.66 -8.31
C TRP A 384 -18.54 -0.16 -8.57
N PHE A 385 -19.01 0.24 -9.74
CA PHE A 385 -19.43 1.62 -9.99
C PHE A 385 -20.59 2.02 -9.08
N ASN A 386 -21.63 1.19 -8.96
CA ASN A 386 -22.76 1.45 -8.06
C ASN A 386 -22.32 1.61 -6.60
N ARG A 387 -21.37 0.78 -6.14
CA ARG A 387 -20.77 0.89 -4.80
C ARG A 387 -19.82 2.08 -4.64
N GLY A 388 -19.30 2.61 -5.74
CA GLY A 388 -18.29 3.66 -5.77
C GLY A 388 -18.84 5.08 -5.91
N LEU A 389 -20.10 5.23 -6.36
CA LEU A 389 -20.78 6.50 -6.58
C LEU A 389 -21.41 7.03 -5.28
N SER A 390 -21.25 8.32 -5.00
CA SER A 390 -22.10 9.04 -4.05
C SER A 390 -23.48 9.27 -4.67
N HIS A 391 -24.52 9.36 -3.84
CA HIS A 391 -25.95 9.46 -4.21
C HIS A 391 -26.36 10.56 -5.21
N GLU A 392 -25.45 11.41 -5.72
CA GLU A 392 -25.77 12.57 -6.56
C GLU A 392 -25.37 12.48 -8.06
N GLU A 393 -24.70 11.43 -8.54
CA GLU A 393 -24.25 11.36 -9.95
C GLU A 393 -24.74 10.13 -10.71
N THR A 394 -25.99 9.72 -10.46
CA THR A 394 -26.53 8.43 -10.91
C THR A 394 -27.05 8.37 -12.35
N SER A 395 -27.04 9.45 -13.14
CA SER A 395 -27.77 9.46 -14.43
C SER A 395 -26.95 9.56 -15.72
N ASN A 396 -25.73 10.13 -15.71
CA ASN A 396 -25.01 10.41 -16.98
C ASN A 396 -23.76 9.55 -17.24
N LEU A 397 -23.18 8.88 -16.24
CA LEU A 397 -21.97 8.07 -16.40
C LEU A 397 -22.23 6.66 -16.95
N LEU A 398 -23.48 6.17 -16.88
CA LEU A 398 -23.80 4.78 -17.24
C LEU A 398 -23.99 4.53 -18.76
N TYR A 399 -23.93 5.56 -19.60
CA TYR A 399 -24.37 5.44 -21.00
C TYR A 399 -23.29 4.92 -21.99
N ASN A 400 -22.03 4.71 -21.58
CA ASN A 400 -20.95 4.25 -22.49
C ASN A 400 -19.87 3.38 -21.81
N PHE A 401 -20.26 2.39 -20.99
CA PHE A 401 -19.32 1.55 -20.23
C PHE A 401 -18.35 0.70 -21.06
N GLY A 402 -18.76 0.25 -22.25
CA GLY A 402 -17.93 -0.63 -23.08
C GLY A 402 -16.59 0.00 -23.46
N ASN A 403 -16.56 1.32 -23.63
CA ASN A 403 -15.39 2.07 -24.09
C ASN A 403 -14.41 2.43 -22.96
N GLN A 404 -14.83 2.28 -21.69
CA GLN A 404 -14.02 2.63 -20.52
C GLN A 404 -13.22 1.46 -19.96
N ILE A 405 -13.41 0.26 -20.54
CA ILE A 405 -12.79 -0.98 -20.11
C ILE A 405 -11.73 -1.39 -21.13
N LYS A 406 -10.48 -1.45 -20.69
CA LYS A 406 -9.35 -1.95 -21.49
C LYS A 406 -8.84 -3.24 -20.86
N ILE A 407 -8.87 -4.34 -21.60
CA ILE A 407 -8.22 -5.58 -21.16
C ILE A 407 -6.72 -5.33 -21.22
N VAL A 408 -6.06 -5.51 -20.09
CA VAL A 408 -4.63 -5.29 -19.95
C VAL A 408 -3.88 -6.61 -20.14
N SER A 409 -4.42 -7.72 -19.61
CA SER A 409 -3.86 -9.06 -19.83
C SER A 409 -4.84 -10.17 -19.43
N PHE A 410 -4.68 -11.35 -20.03
CA PHE A 410 -5.31 -12.60 -19.59
C PHE A 410 -4.26 -13.70 -19.56
N ASN A 411 -3.92 -14.21 -18.38
CA ASN A 411 -2.85 -15.20 -18.21
C ASN A 411 -3.11 -16.09 -17.00
N LYS A 412 -2.95 -17.42 -17.15
CA LYS A 412 -3.15 -18.44 -16.09
C LYS A 412 -4.43 -18.25 -15.26
N GLY A 413 -5.56 -17.98 -15.93
CA GLY A 413 -6.85 -17.78 -15.26
C GLY A 413 -7.00 -16.43 -14.54
N LYS A 414 -6.02 -15.53 -14.59
CA LYS A 414 -6.14 -14.14 -14.12
C LYS A 414 -6.41 -13.20 -15.29
N LEU A 415 -7.47 -12.42 -15.17
CA LEU A 415 -7.80 -11.32 -16.07
C LEU A 415 -7.45 -9.99 -15.40
N ALA A 416 -6.58 -9.21 -16.03
CA ALA A 416 -6.31 -7.84 -15.63
C ALA A 416 -7.09 -6.89 -16.54
N VAL A 417 -7.86 -6.01 -15.92
CA VAL A 417 -8.71 -5.04 -16.60
C VAL A 417 -8.40 -3.65 -16.05
N LYS A 418 -8.16 -2.69 -16.93
CA LYS A 418 -8.10 -1.28 -16.59
C LYS A 418 -9.47 -0.68 -16.86
N VAL A 419 -10.05 -0.08 -15.82
CA VAL A 419 -11.36 0.57 -15.90
C VAL A 419 -11.13 2.04 -15.55
N GLU A 420 -11.35 2.91 -16.53
CA GLU A 420 -11.25 4.36 -16.30
C GLU A 420 -12.36 4.81 -15.34
N LYS A 421 -12.08 5.84 -14.52
CA LYS A 421 -13.05 6.44 -13.56
C LYS A 421 -13.56 5.55 -12.43
N LEU A 422 -13.22 4.26 -12.40
CA LEU A 422 -13.61 3.37 -11.31
C LEU A 422 -12.86 3.73 -10.01
N ARG A 423 -13.61 4.15 -8.99
CA ARG A 423 -13.05 4.48 -7.67
C ARG A 423 -13.10 3.31 -6.70
N PHE A 424 -14.11 2.46 -6.78
CA PHE A 424 -14.33 1.40 -5.80
C PHE A 424 -13.26 0.30 -5.88
N CYS A 425 -12.78 -0.15 -4.73
CA CYS A 425 -11.87 -1.28 -4.62
C CYS A 425 -12.43 -2.32 -3.66
N GLU A 426 -12.73 -3.50 -4.19
CA GLU A 426 -13.28 -4.63 -3.42
C GLU A 426 -12.34 -5.04 -2.29
N ARG A 427 -11.02 -5.04 -2.51
CA ARG A 427 -10.01 -5.47 -1.51
C ARG A 427 -10.10 -4.65 -0.22
N VAL A 428 -10.32 -3.35 -0.33
CA VAL A 428 -10.49 -2.45 0.84
C VAL A 428 -11.97 -2.16 1.15
N ASN A 429 -12.88 -2.72 0.36
CA ASN A 429 -14.33 -2.57 0.42
C ASN A 429 -14.79 -1.10 0.54
N ARG A 430 -14.18 -0.21 -0.25
CA ARG A 430 -14.51 1.22 -0.31
C ARG A 430 -13.90 1.88 -1.55
N SER A 431 -14.36 3.09 -1.88
CA SER A 431 -13.71 3.94 -2.88
C SER A 431 -12.28 4.34 -2.49
N HIS A 432 -11.38 4.29 -3.46
CA HIS A 432 -10.08 4.94 -3.40
C HIS A 432 -10.29 6.43 -3.16
N LYS A 433 -9.48 6.97 -2.25
CA LYS A 433 -9.62 8.31 -1.69
C LYS A 433 -8.59 9.30 -2.27
N SER A 434 -7.87 8.92 -3.34
CA SER A 434 -6.95 9.82 -4.04
C SER A 434 -7.69 10.55 -5.16
N ASN A 435 -7.43 11.83 -5.31
CA ASN A 435 -7.97 12.66 -6.40
C ASN A 435 -7.24 12.40 -7.74
N HIS A 436 -6.69 11.20 -7.95
CA HIS A 436 -5.82 10.85 -9.09
C HIS A 436 -6.55 10.16 -10.25
N ILE A 437 -7.87 10.18 -10.23
CA ILE A 437 -8.66 9.52 -11.27
C ILE A 437 -8.97 10.58 -12.32
N MET A 438 -8.10 10.66 -13.35
CA MET A 438 -8.47 11.22 -14.65
C MET A 438 -9.57 10.36 -15.28
#